data_AF-A0A372GP10-F1
#
_entry.id   AF-A0A372GP10-F1
#
_cell.length_a   1.000
_cell.length_b   1.000
_cell.length_c   1.000
_cell.angle_alpha   90.00
_cell.angle_beta   90.00
_cell.angle_gamma   90.00
#
_symmetry.space_group_name_H-M   'P 1'
#
loop_
_entity.id
_entity.type
_entity.pdbx_description
1 polymer ?
#
loop_
_entity_poly.entity_id
_entity_poly.type
_entity_poly.pdbx_seq_one_letter_code
_entity_poly.pdbx_strand_id
1 'polypeptide(L)'
;MEEIHASKRHRNGIGDTGAYVAENVRRFRTLRNLSTAQLAERLSAAGRPILANGITKIEAGTRRVDVDDLVALAAVLGVNPSALLFVPEDDASTAMSVTGAGRFSCEEVWDWADGRAPLRDRTFFDEREEREEFTRFQLDARPPGRRGYELPEWLKGDSQ
;
A
#
# COMPACT_ATOMS: atom_id res chain seq x y z
N MET A 1 -20.32 -11.48 -22.17
CA MET A 1 -20.26 -12.40 -21.00
C MET A 1 -18.80 -12.61 -20.71
N GLU A 2 -18.20 -11.67 -19.96
CA GLU A 2 -16.77 -11.64 -19.71
C GLU A 2 -16.50 -12.44 -18.42
N GLU A 3 -15.82 -13.56 -18.55
CA GLU A 3 -15.49 -14.47 -17.45
C GLU A 3 -14.60 -13.76 -16.44
N ILE A 4 -15.21 -13.40 -15.31
CA ILE A 4 -14.49 -13.06 -14.08
C ILE A 4 -13.69 -14.29 -13.69
N HIS A 5 -12.40 -14.31 -14.05
CA HIS A 5 -11.44 -15.28 -13.55
C HIS A 5 -11.32 -15.08 -12.04
N ALA A 6 -12.17 -15.79 -11.31
CA ALA A 6 -12.07 -15.94 -9.87
C ALA A 6 -10.70 -16.55 -9.55
N SER A 7 -9.76 -15.69 -9.15
CA SER A 7 -8.41 -16.08 -8.77
C SER A 7 -8.51 -17.14 -7.67
N LYS A 8 -7.94 -18.31 -7.98
CA LYS A 8 -7.91 -19.51 -7.15
C LYS A 8 -7.33 -19.15 -5.78
N ARG A 9 -8.18 -19.13 -4.75
CA ARG A 9 -7.78 -18.86 -3.35
C ARG A 9 -6.69 -19.84 -2.92
N HIS A 10 -5.43 -19.41 -2.95
CA HIS A 10 -4.33 -20.15 -2.35
C HIS A 10 -4.48 -19.99 -0.83
N ARG A 11 -5.08 -20.99 -0.16
CA ARG A 11 -5.14 -21.05 1.31
C ARG A 11 -3.69 -20.96 1.83
N ASN A 12 -3.31 -19.77 2.29
CA ASN A 12 -2.03 -19.37 2.90
C ASN A 12 -0.90 -18.86 1.97
N GLY A 13 -1.16 -18.51 0.71
CA GLY A 13 -0.19 -17.80 -0.14
C GLY A 13 0.15 -16.38 0.36
N ILE A 14 1.21 -15.76 -0.17
CA ILE A 14 1.39 -14.31 -0.05
C ILE A 14 0.27 -13.63 -0.86
N GLY A 15 -0.49 -12.72 -0.24
CA GLY A 15 -1.54 -11.96 -0.93
C GLY A 15 -0.97 -10.84 -1.80
N ASP A 16 -1.82 -10.20 -2.61
CA ASP A 16 -1.41 -9.20 -3.60
C ASP A 16 -0.55 -8.08 -3.00
N THR A 17 -0.92 -7.57 -1.82
CA THR A 17 -0.12 -6.55 -1.11
C THR A 17 1.27 -7.06 -0.72
N GLY A 18 1.40 -8.32 -0.33
CA GLY A 18 2.71 -8.91 -0.04
C GLY A 18 3.56 -9.14 -1.30
N ALA A 19 2.93 -9.37 -2.45
CA ALA A 19 3.62 -9.40 -3.73
C ALA A 19 4.14 -8.00 -4.12
N TYR A 20 3.36 -6.94 -3.89
CA TYR A 20 3.82 -5.55 -4.07
C TYR A 20 5.00 -5.23 -3.18
N VAL A 21 4.99 -5.65 -1.91
CA VAL A 21 6.14 -5.47 -1.00
C VAL A 21 7.39 -6.16 -1.54
N ALA A 22 7.27 -7.41 -2.01
CA ALA A 22 8.41 -8.14 -2.59
C ALA A 22 9.01 -7.42 -3.80
N GLU A 23 8.17 -6.92 -4.69
CA GLU A 23 8.56 -6.16 -5.87
C GLU A 23 9.22 -4.83 -5.51
N ASN A 24 8.57 -4.05 -4.65
CA ASN A 24 9.04 -2.72 -4.24
C ASN A 24 10.35 -2.79 -3.44
N VAL A 25 10.54 -3.80 -2.59
CA VAL A 25 11.83 -4.03 -1.90
C VAL A 25 12.94 -4.25 -2.93
N ARG A 26 12.71 -5.11 -3.94
CA ARG A 26 13.68 -5.32 -5.02
C ARG A 26 13.95 -4.02 -5.78
N ARG A 27 12.90 -3.33 -6.22
CA ARG A 27 12.98 -2.07 -6.97
C ARG A 27 13.80 -1.02 -6.24
N PHE A 28 13.50 -0.77 -4.96
CA PHE A 28 14.20 0.27 -4.21
C PHE A 28 15.62 -0.13 -3.81
N ARG A 29 15.89 -1.42 -3.63
CA ARG A 29 17.25 -1.93 -3.43
C ARG A 29 18.09 -1.72 -4.69
N THR A 30 17.57 -2.07 -5.87
CA THR A 30 18.30 -1.93 -7.15
C THR A 30 18.50 -0.47 -7.53
N LEU A 31 17.50 0.39 -7.35
CA LEU A 31 17.61 1.84 -7.55
C LEU A 31 18.72 2.48 -6.70
N ARG A 32 19.02 1.88 -5.54
CA ARG A 32 20.08 2.33 -4.61
C ARG A 32 21.41 1.62 -4.83
N ASN A 33 21.53 0.79 -5.87
CA ASN A 33 22.72 0.00 -6.18
C ASN A 33 23.19 -0.86 -5.00
N LEU A 34 22.26 -1.41 -4.21
CA LEU A 34 22.58 -2.25 -3.07
C LEU A 34 22.51 -3.73 -3.45
N SER A 35 23.51 -4.51 -3.02
CA SER A 35 23.38 -5.96 -2.95
C SER A 35 22.45 -6.38 -1.81
N THR A 36 21.97 -7.63 -1.82
CA THR A 36 21.20 -8.17 -0.68
C THR A 36 22.04 -8.25 0.59
N ALA A 37 23.36 -8.44 0.49
CA ALA A 37 24.28 -8.40 1.63
C ALA A 37 24.38 -6.98 2.23
N GLN A 38 24.51 -5.94 1.40
CA GLN A 38 24.55 -4.56 1.87
C GLN A 38 23.23 -4.12 2.52
N LEU A 39 22.09 -4.57 1.98
CA LEU A 39 20.80 -4.31 2.62
C LEU A 39 20.69 -5.05 3.97
N ALA A 40 21.18 -6.29 4.06
CA ALA A 40 21.23 -7.04 5.33
C ALA A 40 22.10 -6.34 6.39
N GLU A 41 23.25 -5.79 6.00
CA GLU A 41 24.11 -5.00 6.88
C GLU A 41 23.39 -3.74 7.39
N ARG A 42 22.70 -3.00 6.51
CA ARG A 42 21.93 -1.82 6.91
C ARG A 42 20.80 -2.15 7.88
N LEU A 43 20.08 -3.24 7.63
CA LEU A 43 19.02 -3.75 8.50
C LEU A 43 19.57 -4.16 9.88
N SER A 44 20.74 -4.81 9.90
CA SER A 44 21.43 -5.18 11.14
C SER A 44 21.88 -3.93 11.91
N ALA A 45 22.43 -2.92 11.23
CA ALA A 45 22.81 -1.65 11.84
C ALA A 45 21.60 -0.86 12.39
N ALA A 46 20.43 -1.04 11.79
CA ALA A 46 19.16 -0.48 12.27
C ALA A 46 18.49 -1.32 13.39
N GLY A 47 19.15 -2.39 13.88
CA GLY A 47 18.64 -3.22 14.97
C GLY A 47 17.56 -4.24 14.56
N ARG A 48 17.35 -4.45 13.26
CA ARG A 48 16.38 -5.44 12.71
C ARG A 48 17.05 -6.36 11.71
N PRO A 49 17.87 -7.33 12.15
CA PRO A 49 18.68 -8.14 11.26
C PRO A 49 17.83 -9.06 10.38
N ILE A 50 17.98 -8.93 9.06
CA ILE A 50 17.50 -9.89 8.06
C ILE A 50 18.70 -10.36 7.24
N LEU A 51 18.99 -11.66 7.25
CA LEU A 51 20.09 -12.23 6.45
C LEU A 51 19.85 -12.01 4.95
N ALA A 52 20.93 -11.92 4.17
CA ALA A 52 20.86 -11.72 2.71
C ALA A 52 19.96 -12.74 1.98
N ASN A 53 20.03 -14.02 2.36
CA ASN A 53 19.13 -15.06 1.84
C ASN A 53 17.65 -14.81 2.22
N GLY A 54 17.42 -14.24 3.39
CA GLY A 54 16.08 -13.79 3.81
C GLY A 54 15.52 -12.72 2.89
N ILE A 55 16.35 -11.72 2.54
CA ILE A 55 16.00 -10.67 1.57
C ILE A 55 15.71 -11.27 0.19
N THR A 56 16.57 -12.18 -0.30
CA THR A 56 16.32 -12.88 -1.58
C THR A 56 14.96 -13.59 -1.59
N LYS A 57 14.58 -14.26 -0.49
CA LYS A 57 13.28 -14.93 -0.37
C LYS A 57 12.11 -13.95 -0.27
N ILE A 58 12.30 -12.80 0.38
CA ILE A 58 11.31 -11.72 0.42
C ILE A 58 11.06 -11.21 -1.00
N GLU A 59 12.11 -10.85 -1.74
CA GLU A 59 11.98 -10.37 -3.11
C GLU A 59 11.36 -11.41 -4.06
N ALA A 60 11.60 -12.69 -3.80
CA ALA A 60 10.99 -13.78 -4.56
C ALA A 60 9.52 -14.04 -4.17
N GLY A 61 8.95 -13.34 -3.19
CA GLY A 61 7.59 -13.58 -2.71
C GLY A 61 7.41 -14.95 -2.04
N THR A 62 8.49 -15.53 -1.52
CA THR A 62 8.49 -16.85 -0.85
C THR A 62 8.65 -16.76 0.66
N ARG A 63 9.01 -15.58 1.16
CA ARG A 63 9.04 -15.23 2.59
C ARG A 63 8.15 -14.02 2.83
N ARG A 64 7.25 -14.14 3.80
CA ARG A 64 6.43 -13.01 4.28
C ARG A 64 7.30 -12.00 5.00
N VAL A 65 6.92 -10.73 4.84
CA VAL A 65 7.46 -9.58 5.58
C VAL A 65 6.49 -9.29 6.71
N ASP A 66 6.96 -9.24 7.95
CA ASP A 66 6.14 -8.79 9.07
C ASP A 66 6.10 -7.26 9.14
N VAL A 67 5.30 -6.72 10.06
CA VAL A 67 5.10 -5.25 10.17
C VAL A 67 6.36 -4.51 10.61
N ASP A 68 7.21 -5.13 11.44
CA ASP A 68 8.46 -4.53 11.91
C ASP A 68 9.50 -4.53 10.79
N ASP A 69 9.61 -5.65 10.07
CA ASP A 69 10.44 -5.81 8.88
C ASP A 69 10.04 -4.78 7.81
N LEU A 70 8.74 -4.58 7.55
CA LEU A 70 8.24 -3.60 6.59
C LEU A 70 8.72 -2.19 6.91
N VAL A 71 8.56 -1.76 8.17
CA VAL A 71 8.97 -0.43 8.61
C VAL A 71 10.48 -0.28 8.59
N ALA A 72 11.23 -1.30 9.02
CA ALA A 72 12.69 -1.30 8.97
C ALA A 72 13.20 -1.22 7.54
N LEU A 73 12.64 -2.02 6.62
CA LEU A 73 12.93 -1.98 5.18
C LEU A 73 12.67 -0.58 4.61
N ALA A 74 11.51 0.01 4.89
CA ALA A 74 11.18 1.36 4.43
C ALA A 74 12.21 2.38 4.93
N ALA A 75 12.58 2.33 6.21
CA ALA A 75 13.55 3.23 6.82
C ALA A 75 14.96 3.09 6.22
N VAL A 76 15.50 1.87 6.09
CA VAL A 76 16.86 1.67 5.54
C VAL A 76 16.94 1.89 4.03
N LEU A 77 15.82 1.70 3.35
CA LEU A 77 15.65 2.09 1.96
C LEU A 77 15.27 3.57 1.84
N GLY A 78 15.06 4.34 2.91
CA GLY A 78 14.73 5.78 2.80
C GLY A 78 13.48 6.06 1.97
N VAL A 79 12.41 5.29 2.18
CA VAL A 79 11.06 5.50 1.62
C VAL A 79 10.02 5.42 2.75
N ASN A 80 8.78 5.84 2.51
CA ASN A 80 7.69 5.62 3.46
C ASN A 80 7.16 4.17 3.36
N PRO A 81 6.45 3.64 4.39
CA PRO A 81 5.89 2.29 4.31
C PRO A 81 4.89 2.11 3.17
N SER A 82 4.11 3.12 2.80
CA SER A 82 3.14 3.04 1.70
C SER A 82 3.81 2.79 0.35
N ALA A 83 5.01 3.33 0.11
CA ALA A 83 5.81 3.01 -1.08
C ALA A 83 6.24 1.54 -1.18
N LEU A 84 6.29 0.81 -0.06
CA LEU A 84 6.48 -0.65 -0.13
C LEU A 84 5.16 -1.38 -0.33
N LEU A 85 4.06 -0.88 0.23
CA LEU A 85 2.75 -1.53 0.17
C LEU A 85 2.09 -1.46 -1.21
N PHE A 86 2.33 -0.40 -1.98
CA PHE A 86 1.65 -0.13 -3.25
C PHE A 86 2.63 0.24 -4.37
N VAL A 87 2.30 -0.17 -5.60
CA VAL A 87 3.07 0.16 -6.80
C VAL A 87 2.70 1.57 -7.25
N PRO A 88 3.66 2.46 -7.54
CA PRO A 88 3.38 3.74 -8.20
C PRO A 88 3.24 3.48 -9.70
N GLU A 89 2.00 3.28 -10.15
CA GLU A 89 1.64 3.18 -11.56
C GLU A 89 1.51 4.57 -12.19
N ASP A 90 1.94 4.74 -13.44
CA ASP A 90 1.86 6.01 -14.16
C ASP A 90 0.40 6.38 -14.53
N ASP A 91 -0.44 5.37 -14.77
CA ASP A 91 -1.87 5.54 -15.02
C ASP A 91 -2.66 5.39 -13.72
N ALA A 92 -3.21 6.52 -13.24
CA ALA A 92 -4.06 6.65 -12.06
C ALA A 92 -5.27 5.70 -12.07
N SER A 93 -5.77 5.32 -13.24
CA SER A 93 -6.94 4.43 -13.39
C SER A 93 -6.59 2.95 -13.29
N THR A 94 -5.29 2.59 -13.25
CA THR A 94 -4.83 1.19 -13.18
C THR A 94 -5.41 0.50 -11.95
N ALA A 95 -6.12 -0.59 -12.16
CA ALA A 95 -6.81 -1.29 -11.09
C ALA A 95 -5.87 -2.18 -10.26
N MET A 96 -5.67 -1.81 -8.99
CA MET A 96 -4.84 -2.49 -8.00
C MET A 96 -5.69 -3.34 -7.05
N SER A 97 -5.14 -4.47 -6.59
CA SER A 97 -5.80 -5.31 -5.58
C SER A 97 -5.28 -4.98 -4.18
N VAL A 98 -6.18 -4.61 -3.28
CA VAL A 98 -5.87 -4.39 -1.86
C VAL A 98 -6.31 -5.62 -1.09
N THR A 99 -5.35 -6.29 -0.43
CA THR A 99 -5.63 -7.51 0.35
C THR A 99 -6.73 -7.25 1.38
N GLY A 100 -7.87 -7.94 1.22
CA GLY A 100 -9.01 -7.83 2.15
C GLY A 100 -10.01 -6.70 1.84
N ALA A 101 -9.71 -5.77 0.92
CA ALA A 101 -10.61 -4.68 0.55
C ALA A 101 -11.15 -4.76 -0.88
N GLY A 102 -10.50 -5.53 -1.78
CA GLY A 102 -10.96 -5.69 -3.16
C GLY A 102 -10.08 -4.96 -4.17
N ARG A 103 -10.66 -4.47 -5.27
CA ARG A 103 -9.93 -3.77 -6.34
C ARG A 103 -10.34 -2.31 -6.43
N PHE A 104 -9.36 -1.43 -6.56
CA PHE A 104 -9.52 0.03 -6.62
C PHE A 104 -8.57 0.61 -7.66
N SER A 105 -8.81 1.83 -8.12
CA SER A 105 -7.84 2.53 -8.97
C SER A 105 -6.55 2.83 -8.18
N CYS A 106 -5.43 2.99 -8.88
CA CYS A 106 -4.16 3.39 -8.29
C CYS A 106 -4.32 4.69 -7.50
N GLU A 107 -5.06 5.66 -8.04
CA GLU A 107 -5.38 6.92 -7.37
C GLU A 107 -6.14 6.71 -6.05
N GLU A 108 -7.21 5.91 -6.05
CA GLU A 108 -7.98 5.60 -4.83
C GLU A 108 -7.10 4.94 -3.76
N VAL A 109 -6.22 4.02 -4.16
CA VAL A 109 -5.30 3.34 -3.23
C VAL A 109 -4.28 4.31 -2.65
N TRP A 110 -3.71 5.20 -3.46
CA TRP A 110 -2.72 6.18 -2.98
C TRP A 110 -3.34 7.31 -2.18
N ASP A 111 -4.54 7.78 -2.52
CA ASP A 111 -5.33 8.67 -1.67
C ASP A 111 -5.55 8.06 -0.29
N TRP A 112 -5.92 6.78 -0.24
CA TRP A 112 -6.08 6.08 1.03
C TRP A 112 -4.76 5.90 1.79
N ALA A 113 -3.71 5.46 1.11
CA ALA A 113 -2.40 5.23 1.70
C ALA A 113 -1.77 6.52 2.26
N ASP A 114 -2.01 7.65 1.60
CA ASP A 114 -1.56 8.96 2.06
C ASP A 114 -2.53 9.60 3.05
N GLY A 115 -3.66 8.96 3.34
CA GLY A 115 -4.70 9.39 4.27
C GLY A 115 -5.52 10.59 3.80
N ARG A 116 -5.65 10.78 2.49
CA ARG A 116 -6.45 11.83 1.84
C ARG A 116 -7.93 11.47 1.78
N ALA A 117 -8.29 10.22 1.49
CA ALA A 117 -9.67 9.75 1.45
C ALA A 117 -9.78 8.27 1.85
N PRO A 118 -10.92 7.78 2.36
CA PRO A 118 -11.15 6.35 2.56
C PRO A 118 -11.20 5.61 1.21
N LEU A 119 -10.94 4.30 1.21
CA LEU A 119 -11.26 3.45 0.05
C LEU A 119 -12.78 3.49 -0.16
N ARG A 120 -13.23 3.92 -1.33
CA ARG A 120 -14.67 4.08 -1.61
C ARG A 120 -15.35 2.73 -1.64
N ASP A 121 -16.20 2.47 -0.67
CA ASP A 121 -17.16 1.38 -0.78
C ASP A 121 -18.29 1.82 -1.73
N ARG A 122 -18.27 1.28 -2.95
CA ARG A 122 -19.26 1.60 -3.99
C ARG A 122 -20.68 1.10 -3.69
N THR A 123 -20.91 0.54 -2.50
CA THR A 123 -22.25 0.16 -2.03
C THR A 123 -22.97 1.30 -1.30
N PHE A 124 -22.28 2.39 -0.94
CA PHE A 124 -22.92 3.59 -0.43
C PHE A 124 -23.54 4.38 -1.59
N PHE A 125 -24.84 4.66 -1.49
CA PHE A 125 -25.59 5.49 -2.44
C PHE A 125 -26.11 6.80 -1.80
N ASP A 126 -25.71 7.08 -0.55
CA ASP A 126 -26.08 8.28 0.21
C ASP A 126 -24.86 9.19 0.43
N GLU A 127 -24.87 10.37 -0.20
CA GLU A 127 -23.84 11.39 -0.07
C GLU A 127 -23.59 11.81 1.39
N ARG A 128 -24.61 11.75 2.25
CA ARG A 128 -24.48 12.09 3.66
C ARG A 128 -23.63 11.06 4.40
N GLU A 129 -23.85 9.78 4.14
CA GLU A 129 -23.05 8.69 4.71
C GLU A 129 -21.60 8.76 4.23
N GLU A 130 -21.36 9.02 2.94
CA GLU A 130 -20.00 9.17 2.42
C GLU A 130 -19.26 10.37 3.07
N ARG A 131 -19.95 11.50 3.31
CA ARG A 131 -19.37 12.66 4.03
C ARG A 131 -19.05 12.34 5.49
N GLU A 132 -19.91 11.60 6.17
CA GLU A 132 -19.69 11.15 7.55
C GLU A 132 -18.51 10.17 7.63
N GLU A 133 -18.39 9.24 6.67
CA GLU A 133 -17.24 8.34 6.56
C GLU A 133 -15.94 9.10 6.29
N PHE A 134 -15.92 10.02 5.34
CA PHE A 134 -14.76 10.87 5.05
C PHE A 134 -14.32 11.64 6.30
N THR A 135 -15.28 12.24 7.01
CA THR A 135 -14.99 12.99 8.25
C THR A 135 -14.37 12.09 9.31
N ARG A 136 -14.96 10.91 9.55
CA ARG A 136 -14.44 9.92 10.50
C ARG A 136 -13.03 9.47 10.11
N PHE A 137 -12.80 9.20 8.83
CA PHE A 137 -11.48 8.84 8.32
C PHE A 137 -10.44 9.93 8.60
N GLN A 138 -10.76 11.20 8.34
CA GLN A 138 -9.87 12.33 8.67
C GLN A 138 -9.61 12.46 10.18
N LEU A 139 -10.60 12.21 11.03
CA LEU A 139 -10.44 12.31 12.47
C LEU A 139 -9.56 11.18 13.05
N ASP A 140 -9.77 9.95 12.58
CA ASP A 140 -9.18 8.73 13.14
C ASP A 140 -7.82 8.39 12.52
N ALA A 141 -7.66 8.56 11.21
CA ALA A 141 -6.45 8.16 10.48
C ALA A 141 -5.37 9.25 10.45
N ARG A 142 -5.67 10.48 10.88
CA ARG A 142 -4.77 11.64 10.73
C ARG A 142 -4.68 12.49 11.99
N PRO A 143 -3.47 12.89 12.42
CA PRO A 143 -3.33 13.85 13.51
C PRO A 143 -3.88 15.23 13.07
N PRO A 144 -4.35 16.07 14.00
CA PRO A 144 -5.08 17.31 13.69
C PRO A 144 -4.42 18.21 12.62
N GLY A 145 -3.10 18.41 12.67
CA GLY A 145 -2.36 19.25 11.72
C GLY A 145 -2.09 18.62 10.35
N ARG A 146 -2.52 17.38 10.11
CA ARG A 146 -2.36 16.65 8.84
C ARG A 146 -3.70 16.33 8.17
N ARG A 147 -4.83 16.72 8.77
CA ARG A 147 -6.17 16.45 8.23
C ARG A 147 -6.43 17.31 7.00
N GLY A 148 -7.01 16.71 5.95
CA GLY A 148 -7.53 17.40 4.78
C GLY A 148 -9.04 17.55 4.93
N TYR A 149 -9.53 18.75 5.24
CA TYR A 149 -10.97 19.02 5.31
C TYR A 149 -11.56 19.41 3.95
N GLU A 150 -10.73 19.54 2.92
CA GLU A 150 -11.23 19.70 1.56
C GLU A 150 -11.82 18.36 1.11
N LEU A 151 -13.11 18.40 0.76
CA LEU A 151 -13.80 17.23 0.24
C LEU A 151 -13.19 16.85 -1.11
N PRO A 152 -12.95 15.56 -1.39
CA PRO A 152 -12.61 15.08 -2.73
C PRO A 152 -13.63 15.56 -3.77
N GLU A 153 -13.21 15.75 -5.02
CA GLU A 153 -14.07 16.27 -6.11
C GLU A 153 -15.40 15.50 -6.23
N TRP A 154 -15.36 14.18 -6.06
CA TRP A 154 -16.56 13.33 -6.10
C TRP A 154 -17.51 13.48 -4.90
N LEU A 155 -17.10 14.15 -3.81
CA LEU A 155 -17.93 14.52 -2.64
C LEU A 155 -18.38 15.97 -2.65
N LYS A 156 -17.82 16.82 -3.53
CA LYS A 156 -18.19 18.24 -3.57
C LYS A 156 -19.65 18.45 -4.01
N GLY A 157 -20.29 17.42 -4.57
CA GLY A 157 -21.62 17.48 -5.18
C GLY A 157 -21.54 18.21 -6.51
N ASP A 158 -22.42 17.89 -7.47
CA ASP A 158 -22.56 18.73 -8.65
C ASP A 158 -22.89 20.15 -8.18
N SER A 159 -21.99 21.09 -8.44
CA SER A 159 -22.24 22.49 -8.16
C SER A 159 -23.27 22.99 -9.17
N GLN A 160 -24.55 22.94 -8.74
CA GLN A 160 -25.77 23.39 -9.43
C GLN A 160 -26.24 22.60 -10.65
#